data_AF-A0A0A2M5L6-F1
#
_entry.id   AF-A0A0A2M5L6-F1
#
_cell.length_a   1.000
_cell.length_b   1.000
_cell.length_c   1.000
_cell.angle_alpha   90.00
_cell.angle_beta   90.00
_cell.angle_gamma   90.00
#
_symmetry.space_group_name_H-M   'P 1'
#
loop_
_entity.id
_entity.type
_entity.pdbx_description
1 polymer ?
#
loop_
_entity_poly.entity_id
_entity_poly.type
_entity_poly.pdbx_seq_one_letter_code
_entity_poly.pdbx_strand_id
1 'polypeptide(L)' 'MATRLTLVDDDGNAMECFLNKNNTVQVNVSTDSDEFLSTASISLHKEHVQKLIRILTETLSTMEDTIAPNESVLVQ' A
#
# COMPACT_ATOMS: atom_id res chain seq x y z
N MET A 1 9.90 22.60 -0.16
CA MET A 1 10.87 21.57 0.26
C MET A 1 10.31 20.24 -0.19
N ALA A 2 11.05 19.46 -0.97
CA ALA A 2 10.57 18.15 -1.40
C ALA A 2 10.79 17.17 -0.26
N THR A 3 9.74 16.45 0.14
CA THR A 3 9.81 15.48 1.24
C THR A 3 9.81 14.09 0.65
N ARG A 4 10.78 13.24 1.01
CA ARG A 4 10.85 11.85 0.60
C ARG A 4 10.96 10.97 1.84
N LEU A 5 10.17 9.90 1.87
CA LEU A 5 10.20 8.85 2.87
C LEU A 5 10.27 7.51 2.15
N THR A 6 11.16 6.64 2.58
CA THR A 6 11.25 5.28 2.08
C THR A 6 11.14 4.34 3.26
N LEU A 7 10.22 3.38 3.18
CA LEU A 7 10.04 2.30 4.12
C LEU A 7 10.41 1.01 3.40
N VAL A 8 11.18 0.15 4.05
CA VAL A 8 11.56 -1.18 3.55
C VAL A 8 11.21 -2.18 4.63
N ASP A 9 10.55 -3.28 4.26
CA ASP A 9 10.22 -4.37 5.19
C ASP A 9 11.32 -5.45 5.22
N ASP A 10 11.15 -6.44 6.10
CA ASP A 10 12.11 -7.52 6.30
C ASP A 10 12.25 -8.45 5.07
N ASP A 11 11.24 -8.44 4.19
CA ASP A 11 11.20 -9.20 2.94
C ASP A 11 11.84 -8.43 1.77
N GLY A 12 12.35 -7.22 2.01
CA GLY A 12 12.98 -6.38 0.99
C GLY A 12 11.99 -5.61 0.10
N ASN A 13 10.68 -5.66 0.40
CA ASN A 13 9.72 -4.82 -0.29
C ASN A 13 9.91 -3.37 0.16
N ALA A 14 9.82 -2.45 -0.80
CA ALA A 14 9.98 -1.03 -0.53
C ALA A 14 8.72 -0.25 -0.88
N MET A 15 8.36 0.67 0.00
CA MET A 15 7.39 1.72 -0.25
C MET A 15 8.08 3.07 -0.17
N GLU A 16 8.03 3.80 -1.28
CA GLU A 16 8.53 5.15 -1.37
C GLU A 16 7.39 6.15 -1.48
N CYS A 17 7.43 7.20 -0.67
CA CYS A 17 6.51 8.31 -0.72
C CYS A 17 7.29 9.62 -0.93
N PHE A 18 6.89 10.39 -1.95
CA PHE A 18 7.56 11.63 -2.34
C PHE A 18 6.53 12.74 -2.58
N LEU A 19 6.67 13.87 -1.87
CA LEU A 19 5.95 15.11 -2.14
C LEU A 19 6.83 16.03 -2.99
N ASN A 20 6.38 16.29 -4.21
CA ASN A 20 7.10 17.14 -5.14
C ASN A 20 6.73 18.63 -4.99
N LYS A 21 7.46 19.50 -5.71
CA LYS A 21 7.24 20.96 -5.69
C LYS A 21 5.87 21.41 -6.26
N ASN A 22 5.18 20.53 -6.99
CA ASN A 22 3.86 20.79 -7.58
C ASN A 22 2.72 20.34 -6.65
N ASN A 23 3.00 20.09 -5.37
CA ASN A 23 2.03 19.55 -4.41
C ASN A 23 1.46 18.19 -4.81
N THR A 24 2.17 17.42 -5.63
CA THR A 24 1.80 16.03 -5.95
C THR A 24 2.55 15.09 -5.02
N VAL A 25 1.81 14.19 -4.38
CA VAL A 25 2.33 13.02 -3.69
C VAL A 25 2.41 11.87 -4.67
N GLN A 26 3.57 11.24 -4.75
CA GLN A 26 3.80 9.99 -5.46
C GLN A 26 4.11 8.91 -4.44
N VAL A 27 3.42 7.78 -4.57
CA VAL A 27 3.67 6.58 -3.78
C VAL A 27 4.07 5.47 -4.74
N ASN A 28 5.26 4.93 -4.59
CA ASN A 28 5.76 3.78 -5.34
C ASN A 28 5.85 2.59 -4.39
N VAL A 29 5.35 1.44 -4.81
CA VAL A 29 5.48 0.17 -4.11
C VAL A 29 6.24 -0.76 -5.03
N SER A 30 7.40 -1.23 -4.58
CA SER A 30 8.20 -2.22 -5.28
C SER A 30 8.31 -3.46 -4.43
N THR A 31 7.98 -4.62 -5.00
CA THR A 31 8.25 -5.90 -4.38
C THR A 31 9.45 -6.52 -5.06
N ASP A 32 10.46 -6.85 -4.27
CA ASP A 32 11.65 -7.55 -4.73
C ASP A 32 11.48 -9.03 -4.39
N SER A 33 10.82 -9.76 -5.28
CA SER A 33 10.78 -11.22 -5.19
C SER A 33 11.78 -11.78 -6.19
N ASP A 34 12.49 -12.85 -5.80
CA ASP A 34 13.53 -13.52 -6.61
C ASP A 34 13.08 -13.89 -8.04
N GLU A 35 11.77 -13.94 -8.29
CA GLU A 35 11.20 -14.31 -9.58
C GLU A 35 10.62 -13.13 -10.38
N PHE A 36 10.15 -12.05 -9.74
CA PHE A 36 9.55 -10.91 -10.42
C PHE A 36 9.68 -9.60 -9.65
N LEU A 37 10.19 -8.56 -10.33
CA LEU A 37 10.18 -7.20 -9.85
C LEU A 37 8.85 -6.55 -10.26
N SER A 38 7.93 -6.40 -9.31
CA SER A 38 6.67 -5.69 -9.53
C SER A 38 6.81 -4.27 -9.00
N THR A 39 6.32 -3.30 -9.76
CA THR A 39 6.26 -1.90 -9.33
C THR A 39 4.88 -1.33 -9.59
N ALA A 40 4.20 -0.89 -8.53
CA ALA A 40 2.95 -0.15 -8.61
C ALA A 40 3.20 1.31 -8.20
N SER A 41 2.51 2.25 -8.84
CA SER A 41 2.61 3.66 -8.48
C SER A 41 1.25 4.34 -8.42
N ILE A 42 1.09 5.25 -7.47
CA ILE A 42 -0.04 6.15 -7.32
C ILE A 42 0.47 7.58 -7.30
N SER A 43 -0.20 8.47 -8.03
CA SER A 43 0.06 9.92 -8.01
C SER A 43 -1.22 10.66 -7.66
N LEU A 44 -1.16 11.58 -6.70
CA LEU A 44 -2.31 12.38 -6.27
C LEU A 44 -1.88 13.78 -5.80
N HIS A 45 -2.79 14.75 -5.87
CA HIS A 45 -2.56 16.05 -5.24
C HIS A 45 -2.59 15.93 -3.71
N LYS A 46 -1.77 16.71 -3.00
CA LYS A 46 -1.60 16.63 -1.53
C LYS A 46 -2.91 16.75 -0.77
N GLU A 47 -3.86 17.53 -1.30
CA GLU A 47 -5.18 17.77 -0.69
C GLU A 47 -6.07 16.53 -0.70
N HIS A 48 -5.77 15.54 -1.54
CA HIS A 48 -6.53 14.30 -1.64
C HIS A 48 -5.95 13.18 -0.77
N VAL A 49 -4.78 13.37 -0.15
CA VAL A 49 -4.07 12.33 0.61
C VAL A 49 -4.92 11.83 1.78
N GLN A 50 -5.57 12.73 2.52
CA GLN A 50 -6.45 12.32 3.62
C GLN A 50 -7.66 11.51 3.15
N LYS A 51 -8.20 11.82 1.97
CA LYS A 51 -9.31 11.04 1.37
C LYS A 51 -8.83 9.65 0.96
N LEU A 52 -7.63 9.55 0.38
CA LEU A 52 -7.03 8.26 0.03
C LEU A 52 -6.80 7.40 1.28
N ILE A 53 -6.19 7.96 2.32
CA ILE A 53 -5.96 7.25 3.60
C ILE A 53 -7.28 6.68 4.13
N ARG A 54 -8.32 7.51 4.18
CA ARG A 54 -9.65 7.08 4.64
C ARG A 54 -10.19 5.91 3.83
N ILE A 55 -10.18 6.00 2.49
CA ILE A 55 -10.67 4.93 1.61
C ILE A 55 -9.88 3.64 1.84
N LEU A 56 -8.55 3.73 1.93
CA LEU A 56 -7.70 2.56 2.16
C LEU A 56 -7.96 1.91 3.53
N THR A 57 -8.14 2.70 4.59
CA THR A 57 -8.46 2.19 5.94
C THR A 57 -9.83 1.53 5.98
N GLU A 58 -10.85 2.16 5.40
CA GLU A 58 -12.20 1.58 5.30
C GLU A 58 -12.17 0.27 4.48
N THR A 59 -11.42 0.24 3.37
CA THR A 59 -11.26 -0.95 2.54
C THR A 59 -10.54 -2.08 3.29
N LEU A 60 -9.45 -1.79 4.00
CA LEU A 60 -8.72 -2.77 4.78
C LEU A 60 -9.62 -3.42 5.85
N SER A 61 -10.41 -2.60 6.55
CA SER A 61 -11.35 -3.09 7.57
C SER A 61 -12.35 -4.10 6.97
N THR A 62 -12.87 -3.81 5.77
CA THR A 62 -13.79 -4.75 5.09
C THR A 62 -13.11 -6.04 4.64
N MET A 63 -11.83 -5.97 4.24
CA MET A 63 -11.07 -7.17 3.81
C MET A 63 -10.80 -8.10 4.99
N GLU A 64 -10.45 -7.56 6.15
CA GLU A 64 -10.24 -8.31 7.39
C GLU A 64 -11.54 -8.98 7.87
N ASP A 65 -12.68 -8.30 7.75
CA ASP A 65 -14.01 -8.86 8.05
C ASP A 65 -14.42 -10.00 7.10
N THR A 66 -13.78 -10.14 5.92
CA THR A 66 -14.10 -11.19 4.94
C THR A 66 -13.32 -12.49 5.21
N ILE A 67 -12.32 -12.49 6.10
CA ILE A 67 -11.61 -13.70 6.54
C ILE A 67 -12.40 -14.30 7.72
N ALA A 68 -13.53 -14.95 7.41
CA ALA A 68 -14.29 -15.69 8.40
C ALA A 68 -13.44 -16.85 8.99
N PRO A 69 -13.47 -17.08 10.32
CA PRO A 69 -12.67 -18.11 10.97
C PRO A 69 -13.23 -19.53 10.69
N ASN A 70 -12.39 -20.41 10.16
CA ASN A 70 -12.49 -21.87 10.18
C ASN A 70 -13.86 -22.51 9.89
N GLU A 71 -14.15 -22.84 8.63
CA GLU A 71 -14.99 -24.01 8.36
C GLU A 71 -14.11 -25.26 8.40
N SER A 72 -14.33 -26.06 9.45
CA SER A 72 -13.65 -27.34 9.67
C SER A 72 -13.94 -28.29 8.51
N VAL A 73 -12.87 -28.79 7.89
CA VAL A 73 -12.94 -29.91 6.96
C VAL A 73 -13.40 -31.15 7.72
N LEU A 74 -14.64 -31.57 7.53
CA LEU A 74 -15.10 -32.92 7.82
C LEU A 74 -15.07 -33.71 6.50
N VAL A 75 -13.99 -34.46 6.30
CA VAL A 75 -13.97 -35.55 5.30
C VAL A 75 -14.68 -36.75 5.94
N GLN A 76 -15.79 -37.17 5.35
CA GLN A 76 -16.33 -38.54 5.51
C GLN A 76 -16.05 -39.32 4.24
#